data_AF-A0A7S2Q762-F1
#
_entry.id   AF-A0A7S2Q762-F1
#
_cell.length_a   1.000
_cell.length_b   1.000
_cell.length_c   1.000
_cell.angle_alpha   90.00
_cell.angle_beta   90.00
_cell.angle_gamma   90.00
#
_symmetry.space_group_name_H-M   'P 1'
#
loop_
_entity.id
_entity.type
_entity.pdbx_description
1 polymer ?
#
loop_
_entity_poly.entity_id
_entity_poly.type
_entity_poly.pdbx_seq_one_letter_code
_entity_poly.pdbx_strand_id
1 'polypeptide(L)'
;MTGAGNHVIPNVHFRKVNGMFKGRNNRVMLRGGTWFDQAARKKRRAQNRKAKAAKLAPRPAAGLLRPVVHPPTQRYNMKLRLGKGFTLEELREAKIPPKLAPTIGIAVDHR
;
A
#
# COMPACT_ATOMS: atom_id res chain seq x y z
N MET A 1 13.57 16.14 -33.07
CA MET A 1 13.46 15.67 -34.46
C MET A 1 12.09 15.02 -34.59
N THR A 2 11.14 15.68 -35.24
CA THR A 2 9.88 15.05 -35.65
C THR A 2 10.20 14.20 -36.88
N GLY A 3 9.86 12.91 -36.87
CA GLY A 3 9.99 12.07 -38.06
C GLY A 3 9.16 12.65 -39.21
N ALA A 4 9.61 12.48 -40.45
CA ALA A 4 8.83 12.91 -41.62
C ALA A 4 7.52 12.10 -41.70
N GLY A 5 6.42 12.76 -42.09
CA GLY A 5 5.08 12.14 -42.18
C GLY A 5 4.08 12.67 -41.14
N ASN A 6 2.85 12.14 -41.16
CA ASN A 6 1.78 12.54 -40.24
C ASN A 6 1.86 11.75 -38.92
N HIS A 7 2.91 12.03 -38.14
CA HIS A 7 3.12 11.40 -36.84
C HIS A 7 2.70 12.31 -35.68
N VAL A 8 2.25 11.68 -34.59
CA VAL A 8 1.96 12.38 -33.32
C VAL A 8 3.23 13.08 -32.82
N ILE A 9 3.08 14.33 -32.36
CA ILE A 9 4.18 15.10 -31.79
C ILE A 9 4.79 14.32 -30.62
N PRO A 10 6.08 13.94 -30.69
CA PRO A 10 6.67 13.07 -29.70
C PRO A 10 6.85 13.78 -28.36
N ASN A 11 6.16 13.29 -27.33
CA ASN A 11 6.27 13.75 -25.95
C ASN A 11 6.95 12.68 -25.05
N VAL A 12 8.20 12.36 -25.37
CA VAL A 12 8.91 11.19 -24.81
C VAL A 12 9.53 11.42 -23.42
N HIS A 13 9.57 12.67 -22.93
CA HIS A 13 10.05 13.05 -21.59
C HIS A 13 11.46 12.57 -21.17
N PHE A 14 12.31 12.08 -22.08
CA PHE A 14 13.70 11.65 -21.81
C PHE A 14 14.75 12.78 -21.91
N ARG A 15 14.41 14.01 -21.49
CA ARG A 15 15.31 15.18 -21.63
C ARG A 15 16.27 15.42 -20.47
N LYS A 16 16.04 14.75 -19.33
CA LYS A 16 16.80 14.93 -18.07
C LYS A 16 17.70 13.75 -17.73
N VAL A 17 17.62 12.67 -18.52
CA VAL A 17 18.44 11.48 -18.36
C VAL A 17 19.46 11.51 -19.49
N ASN A 18 20.56 12.23 -19.28
CA ASN A 18 21.72 12.09 -20.18
C ASN A 18 22.14 10.62 -20.08
N GLY A 19 22.23 9.91 -21.20
CA GLY A 19 22.53 8.47 -21.33
C GLY A 19 23.89 8.00 -20.76
N MET A 20 24.40 8.69 -19.75
CA MET A 20 25.57 8.37 -18.96
C MET A 20 25.20 7.31 -17.91
N PHE A 21 25.66 6.09 -18.13
CA PHE A 21 25.51 4.92 -17.24
C PHE A 21 26.32 5.02 -15.92
N LYS A 22 26.78 6.21 -15.51
CA LYS A 22 27.52 6.44 -14.26
C LYS A 22 27.27 7.83 -13.67
N GLY A 23 27.20 7.92 -12.34
CA GLY A 23 27.17 9.18 -11.58
C GLY A 23 26.07 9.26 -10.51
N ARG A 24 26.32 10.05 -9.46
CA ARG A 24 25.42 10.24 -8.29
C ARG A 24 24.07 10.87 -8.66
N ASN A 25 24.01 11.56 -9.79
CA ASN A 25 22.83 12.27 -10.30
C ASN A 25 21.97 11.45 -11.28
N ASN A 26 22.35 10.20 -11.59
CA ASN A 26 21.56 9.29 -12.44
C ASN A 26 20.47 8.57 -11.63
N ARG A 27 19.49 9.35 -11.13
CA ARG A 27 18.50 8.89 -10.15
C ARG A 27 17.37 8.01 -10.71
N VAL A 28 17.21 7.88 -12.03
CA VAL A 28 15.97 7.32 -12.60
C VAL A 28 16.14 5.94 -13.25
N MET A 29 17.26 5.65 -13.92
CA MET A 29 17.40 4.39 -14.67
C MET A 29 18.37 3.36 -14.06
N LEU A 30 19.32 3.75 -13.20
CA LEU A 30 20.37 2.83 -12.71
C LEU A 30 20.44 2.57 -11.20
N ARG A 31 19.74 3.33 -10.35
CA ARG A 31 19.61 2.98 -8.90
C ARG A 31 18.37 2.14 -8.55
N GLY A 32 17.46 1.90 -9.50
CA GLY A 32 16.21 1.18 -9.22
C GLY A 32 15.45 0.64 -10.43
N GLY A 33 16.10 0.50 -11.59
CA GLY A 33 15.42 0.17 -12.85
C GLY A 33 15.12 -1.32 -13.08
N THR A 34 15.77 -2.23 -12.36
CA THR A 34 15.60 -3.67 -12.56
C THR A 34 15.05 -4.35 -11.30
N TRP A 35 14.08 -5.24 -11.51
CA TRP A 35 13.36 -5.93 -10.43
C TRP A 35 13.89 -7.36 -10.24
N PHE A 36 15.20 -7.58 -10.39
CA PHE A 36 15.82 -8.91 -10.29
C PHE A 36 15.49 -9.61 -8.96
N ASP A 37 15.43 -8.84 -7.87
CA ASP A 37 15.10 -9.36 -6.53
C ASP A 37 13.60 -9.62 -6.31
N GLN A 38 12.73 -9.42 -7.30
CA GLN A 38 11.28 -9.51 -7.11
C GLN A 38 10.85 -10.90 -6.62
N ALA A 39 11.42 -11.97 -7.21
CA ALA A 39 11.16 -13.35 -6.81
C ALA A 39 11.67 -13.62 -5.37
N ALA A 40 12.90 -13.23 -5.07
CA ALA A 40 13.49 -13.35 -3.74
C ALA A 40 12.67 -12.57 -2.68
N ARG A 41 12.25 -11.33 -3.00
CA ARG A 41 11.39 -10.50 -2.13
C ARG A 41 10.00 -11.10 -1.95
N LYS A 42 9.43 -11.78 -2.96
CA LYS A 42 8.14 -12.50 -2.83
C LYS A 42 8.29 -13.66 -1.84
N LYS A 43 9.31 -14.51 -2.00
CA LYS A 43 9.61 -15.62 -1.08
C LYS A 43 9.86 -15.11 0.35
N ARG A 44 10.70 -14.09 0.51
CA ARG A 44 10.99 -13.46 1.82
C ARG A 44 9.73 -12.93 2.51
N ARG A 45 8.88 -12.18 1.80
CA ARG A 45 7.60 -11.69 2.37
C ARG A 45 6.67 -12.83 2.77
N ALA A 46 6.62 -13.93 2.01
CA ALA A 46 5.79 -15.09 2.35
C ALA A 46 6.30 -15.79 3.61
N GLN A 47 7.61 -16.06 3.72
CA GLN A 47 8.19 -16.70 4.90
C GLN A 47 8.04 -15.84 6.16
N ASN A 48 8.26 -14.53 6.06
CA ASN A 48 8.05 -13.63 7.20
C ASN A 48 6.59 -13.60 7.66
N ARG A 49 5.62 -13.70 6.75
CA ARG A 49 4.20 -13.81 7.13
C ARG A 49 3.89 -15.13 7.82
N LYS A 50 4.45 -16.26 7.34
CA LYS A 50 4.30 -17.58 7.98
C LYS A 50 4.90 -17.58 9.40
N ALA A 51 6.13 -17.07 9.55
CA ALA A 51 6.79 -16.94 10.84
C ALA A 51 5.99 -16.04 11.81
N LYS A 52 5.46 -14.91 11.32
CA LYS A 52 4.57 -14.04 12.10
C LYS A 52 3.30 -14.76 12.54
N ALA A 53 2.67 -15.53 11.65
CA ALA A 53 1.45 -16.28 11.95
C ALA A 53 1.70 -17.35 13.03
N ALA A 54 2.79 -18.10 12.91
CA ALA A 54 3.20 -19.10 13.91
C ALA A 54 3.44 -18.46 15.29
N LYS A 55 4.09 -17.28 15.34
CA LYS A 55 4.32 -16.55 16.60
C LYS A 55 3.02 -16.01 17.24
N LEU A 56 2.02 -15.66 16.44
CA LEU A 56 0.77 -15.07 16.92
C LEU A 56 -0.31 -16.10 17.27
N ALA A 57 -0.14 -17.36 16.86
CA ALA A 57 -1.11 -18.42 17.13
C ALA A 57 -1.45 -18.45 18.64
N PRO A 58 -2.74 -18.47 19.02
CA PRO A 58 -3.94 -18.75 18.22
C PRO A 58 -4.62 -17.51 17.57
N ARG A 59 -4.07 -16.31 17.71
CA ARG A 59 -4.72 -15.08 17.20
C ARG A 59 -4.66 -14.97 15.67
N PRO A 60 -5.65 -14.31 15.04
CA PRO A 60 -5.65 -14.09 13.59
C PRO A 60 -4.41 -13.34 13.09
N ALA A 61 -3.70 -13.91 12.12
CA ALA A 61 -2.47 -13.32 11.56
C ALA A 61 -2.71 -12.05 10.71
N ALA A 62 -3.95 -11.85 10.23
CA ALA A 62 -4.36 -10.72 9.41
C ALA A 62 -4.34 -9.38 10.18
N GLY A 63 -4.25 -9.42 11.52
CA GLY A 63 -4.21 -8.26 12.39
C GLY A 63 -5.57 -7.96 13.02
N LEU A 64 -5.76 -6.70 13.42
CA LEU A 64 -6.98 -6.23 14.07
C LEU A 64 -8.14 -6.14 13.07
N LEU A 65 -9.36 -6.33 13.55
CA LEU A 65 -10.59 -6.06 12.82
C LEU A 65 -10.67 -4.57 12.46
N ARG A 66 -11.06 -4.28 11.22
CA ARG A 66 -11.18 -2.93 10.67
C ARG A 66 -12.59 -2.70 10.12
N PRO A 67 -13.15 -1.49 10.25
CA PRO A 67 -14.49 -1.20 9.75
C PRO A 67 -14.51 -1.12 8.22
N VAL A 68 -15.71 -1.21 7.67
CA VAL A 68 -15.98 -0.98 6.25
C VAL A 68 -16.31 0.49 6.04
N VAL A 69 -15.63 1.16 5.10
CA VAL A 69 -15.75 2.60 4.86
C VAL A 69 -15.84 2.88 3.36
N HIS A 70 -16.63 3.88 2.98
CA HIS A 70 -16.69 4.39 1.61
C HIS A 70 -15.47 5.28 1.27
N PRO A 71 -14.88 5.16 0.06
CA PRO A 71 -13.92 6.14 -0.44
C PRO A 71 -14.54 7.55 -0.56
N PRO A 72 -13.73 8.62 -0.44
CA PRO A 72 -14.24 9.98 -0.26
C PRO A 72 -14.81 10.64 -1.53
N THR A 73 -14.40 10.20 -2.72
CA THR A 73 -14.77 10.86 -3.99
C THR A 73 -16.05 10.28 -4.59
N GLN A 74 -16.87 11.12 -5.23
CA GLN A 74 -18.11 10.70 -5.92
C GLN A 74 -17.87 9.54 -6.89
N ARG A 75 -16.76 9.54 -7.65
CA ARG A 75 -16.41 8.46 -8.60
C ARG A 75 -16.39 7.06 -7.97
N TYR A 76 -16.13 6.95 -6.67
CA TYR A 76 -15.95 5.68 -5.96
C TYR A 76 -16.91 5.50 -4.77
N ASN A 77 -17.95 6.33 -4.67
CA ASN A 77 -18.91 6.28 -3.57
C ASN A 77 -19.62 4.92 -3.47
N MET A 78 -19.83 4.21 -4.58
CA MET A 78 -20.43 2.86 -4.59
C MET A 78 -19.49 1.76 -4.10
N LYS A 79 -18.18 2.03 -3.99
CA LYS A 79 -17.20 1.03 -3.58
C LYS A 79 -17.04 1.02 -2.07
N LEU A 80 -16.75 -0.15 -1.52
CA LEU A 80 -16.41 -0.34 -0.11
C LEU A 80 -14.94 -0.74 0.02
N ARG A 81 -14.31 -0.31 1.11
CA ARG A 81 -12.93 -0.70 1.47
C ARG A 81 -12.78 -0.80 2.98
N LEU A 82 -11.70 -1.43 3.42
CA LEU A 82 -11.33 -1.42 4.84
C LEU A 82 -10.83 -0.03 5.27
N GLY A 83 -11.36 0.45 6.38
CA GLY A 83 -10.96 1.66 7.08
C GLY A 83 -9.73 1.45 7.97
N LYS A 84 -9.43 2.45 8.80
CA LYS A 84 -8.29 2.41 9.73
C LYS A 84 -8.65 1.72 11.05
N GLY A 85 -9.77 2.11 11.66
CA GLY A 85 -10.31 1.60 12.92
C GLY A 85 -11.72 2.13 13.16
N PHE A 86 -12.46 1.49 14.06
CA PHE A 86 -13.83 1.85 14.42
C PHE A 86 -13.88 3.18 15.17
N THR A 87 -14.99 3.90 15.01
CA THR A 87 -15.25 5.15 15.73
C THR A 87 -15.64 4.87 17.18
N LEU A 88 -15.53 5.89 18.04
CA LEU A 88 -15.95 5.76 19.44
C LEU A 88 -17.47 5.55 19.57
N GLU A 89 -18.25 6.06 18.61
CA GLU A 89 -19.70 5.90 18.56
C GLU A 89 -20.09 4.47 18.21
N GLU A 90 -19.48 3.89 17.16
CA GLU A 90 -19.69 2.49 16.78
C GLU A 90 -19.31 1.52 17.91
N LEU A 91 -18.20 1.80 18.62
CA LEU A 91 -17.78 0.97 19.76
C LEU A 91 -18.74 1.11 20.94
N ARG A 92 -19.27 2.31 21.19
CA ARG A 92 -20.26 2.55 22.25
C ARG A 92 -21.55 1.82 21.96
N GLU A 93 -22.03 1.85 20.72
CA GLU A 93 -23.20 1.10 20.28
C GLU A 93 -23.00 -0.41 20.43
N ALA A 94 -21.81 -0.90 20.09
CA ALA A 94 -21.41 -2.30 20.30
C ALA A 94 -21.16 -2.66 21.77
N LYS A 95 -21.27 -1.71 22.72
CA LYS A 95 -21.00 -1.88 24.16
C LYS A 95 -19.56 -2.33 24.47
N ILE A 96 -18.61 -1.90 23.65
CA ILE A 96 -17.19 -2.23 23.81
C ILE A 96 -16.44 -0.99 24.33
N PRO A 97 -15.73 -1.09 25.47
CA PRO A 97 -14.95 0.03 25.96
C PRO A 97 -13.75 0.32 25.04
N PRO A 98 -13.48 1.58 24.66
CA PRO A 98 -12.44 1.93 23.69
C PRO A 98 -11.03 1.46 24.06
N LYS A 99 -10.71 1.41 25.36
CA LYS A 99 -9.41 0.94 25.85
C LYS A 99 -9.24 -0.59 25.75
N LEU A 100 -10.34 -1.33 25.84
CA LEU A 100 -10.34 -2.79 25.75
C LEU A 100 -10.28 -3.24 24.28
N ALA A 101 -10.90 -2.50 23.37
CA ALA A 101 -11.04 -2.89 21.97
C ALA A 101 -9.72 -3.33 21.28
N PRO A 102 -8.58 -2.61 21.41
CA PRO A 102 -7.31 -3.04 20.82
C PRO A 102 -6.77 -4.36 21.38
N THR A 103 -7.06 -4.65 22.65
CA THR A 103 -6.57 -5.87 23.33
C THR A 103 -7.31 -7.12 22.87
N ILE A 104 -8.60 -6.99 22.54
CA ILE A 104 -9.44 -8.07 22.02
C ILE A 104 -9.38 -8.21 20.50
N GLY A 105 -8.58 -7.36 19.82
CA GLY A 105 -8.33 -7.49 18.39
C GLY A 105 -9.13 -6.54 17.49
N ILE A 106 -9.66 -5.44 18.01
CA ILE A 106 -10.44 -4.44 17.25
C ILE A 106 -9.63 -3.14 17.12
N ALA A 107 -9.47 -2.63 15.90
CA ALA A 107 -8.77 -1.37 15.67
C ALA A 107 -9.67 -0.18 16.01
N VAL A 108 -9.11 0.87 16.63
CA VAL A 108 -9.85 2.08 17.03
C VAL A 108 -9.28 3.30 16.31
N ASP A 109 -10.15 4.22 15.88
CA ASP A 109 -9.77 5.53 15.36
C ASP A 109 -10.48 6.65 16.15
N HIS A 110 -9.73 7.65 16.63
CA HIS A 110 -10.24 8.73 17.50
C HIS A 110 -10.51 10.05 16.76
N ARG A 111 -10.36 10.05 15.44
CA ARG A 111 -10.43 11.25 14.61
C ARG A 111 -11.85 11.71 14.33
#